data_AF-A0A7R9QKV8-F1
#
_entry.id   AF-A0A7R9QKV8-F1
#
_cell.length_a   1.000
_cell.length_b   1.000
_cell.length_c   1.000
_cell.angle_alpha   90.00
_cell.angle_beta   90.00
_cell.angle_gamma   90.00
#
_symmetry.space_group_name_H-M   'P 1'
#
loop_
_entity.id
_entity.type
_entity.pdbx_description
1 polymer ?
#
loop_
_entity_poly.entity_id
_entity_poly.type
_entity_poly.pdbx_seq_one_letter_code
_entity_poly.pdbx_strand_id
1 'polypeptide(L)'
;LVAQYIEASDAVTTPLVKSIVPAYSPKFWDDLSPRFFVTFWTLTMYDLQVPTQSYERELKRFKDQIQSAEENKDLAPNKKKKEKERCLSMMERLADEDSRQQEHNKRVLARLQKEKDQWFQSKVAKMEMTTQFLQHCLFPRCKFAASDALFCAKFVHLLHCLQTPNFSTLICYDRVDFWRYFIYDVFVY
;
A
#
# COMPACT_ATOMS: atom_id res chain seq x y z
N LEU A 1 -14.20 17.06 -1.17
CA LEU A 1 -12.93 16.46 -0.70
C LEU A 1 -12.53 15.23 -1.52
N VAL A 2 -13.23 14.09 -1.46
CA VAL A 2 -12.84 12.89 -2.25
C VAL A 2 -12.84 13.13 -3.76
N ALA A 3 -13.89 13.78 -4.31
CA ALA A 3 -13.95 14.10 -5.73
C ALA A 3 -12.78 15.01 -6.20
N GLN A 4 -12.46 16.04 -5.41
CA GLN A 4 -11.32 16.93 -5.66
C GLN A 4 -9.98 16.18 -5.59
N TYR A 5 -9.83 15.23 -4.66
CA TYR A 5 -8.64 14.38 -4.58
C TYR A 5 -8.50 13.49 -5.84
N ILE A 6 -9.60 12.90 -6.30
CA ILE A 6 -9.59 12.08 -7.52
C ILE A 6 -9.20 12.94 -8.72
N GLU A 7 -9.78 14.13 -8.87
CA GLU A 7 -9.43 15.06 -9.95
C GLU A 7 -7.96 15.48 -9.90
N ALA A 8 -7.44 15.82 -8.71
CA ALA A 8 -6.03 16.15 -8.53
C ALA A 8 -5.12 14.95 -8.84
N SER A 9 -5.50 13.74 -8.43
CA SER A 9 -4.78 12.52 -8.77
C SER A 9 -4.80 12.27 -10.28
N ASP A 10 -5.95 12.47 -10.94
CA ASP A 10 -6.09 12.32 -12.40
C ASP A 10 -5.15 13.30 -13.14
N ALA A 11 -5.04 14.54 -12.65
CA ALA A 11 -4.17 15.56 -13.22
C ALA A 11 -2.68 15.21 -13.11
N VAL A 12 -2.26 14.48 -12.07
CA VAL A 12 -0.87 14.04 -11.87
C VAL A 12 -0.57 12.71 -12.58
N THR A 13 -1.50 11.74 -12.52
CA THR A 13 -1.31 10.41 -13.11
C THR A 13 -1.35 10.46 -14.64
N THR A 14 -2.17 11.32 -15.25
CA THR A 14 -2.33 11.37 -16.72
C THR A 14 -1.02 11.72 -17.45
N PRO A 15 -0.24 12.75 -17.05
CA PRO A 15 1.07 13.01 -17.62
C PRO A 15 2.05 11.84 -17.48
N LEU A 16 2.06 11.16 -16.32
CA LEU A 16 2.92 10.00 -16.08
C LEU A 16 2.59 8.86 -17.05
N VAL A 17 1.30 8.56 -17.22
CA VAL A 17 0.84 7.57 -18.21
C VAL A 17 1.31 7.94 -19.61
N LYS A 18 1.17 9.21 -20.02
CA LYS A 18 1.63 9.67 -21.34
C LYS A 18 3.14 9.53 -21.52
N SER A 19 3.93 9.71 -20.46
CA SER A 19 5.39 9.57 -20.51
C SER A 19 5.88 8.11 -20.57
N ILE A 20 5.15 7.18 -19.96
CA ILE A 20 5.60 5.77 -19.87
C ILE A 20 5.16 4.96 -21.09
N VAL A 21 4.03 5.30 -21.72
CA VAL A 21 3.50 4.56 -22.87
C VAL A 21 4.53 4.39 -24.00
N PRO A 22 5.30 5.42 -24.41
CA PRO A 22 6.33 5.29 -25.45
C PRO A 22 7.54 4.43 -25.07
N ALA A 23 7.77 4.18 -23.77
CA ALA A 23 8.91 3.39 -23.30
C ALA A 23 8.73 1.88 -23.53
N TYR A 24 7.51 1.43 -23.85
CA TYR A 24 7.17 0.03 -24.09
C TYR A 24 6.54 -0.14 -25.48
N SER A 25 6.65 -1.34 -26.04
CA SER A 25 6.00 -1.66 -27.33
C SER A 25 4.47 -1.56 -27.22
N PRO A 26 3.74 -1.20 -28.28
CA PRO A 26 2.27 -1.15 -28.25
C PRO A 26 1.62 -2.45 -27.76
N LYS A 27 2.20 -3.61 -28.14
CA LYS A 27 1.73 -4.94 -27.72
C LYS A 27 1.75 -5.15 -26.20
N PHE A 28 2.67 -4.49 -25.48
CA PHE A 28 2.72 -4.58 -24.02
C PHE A 28 1.45 -4.04 -23.36
N TRP A 29 0.85 -3.01 -23.96
CA TRP A 29 -0.33 -2.35 -23.45
C TRP A 29 -1.64 -3.02 -23.88
N ASP A 30 -1.59 -4.04 -24.74
CA ASP A 30 -2.76 -4.84 -25.11
C ASP A 30 -3.26 -5.66 -23.91
N ASP A 31 -2.33 -6.14 -23.08
CA ASP A 31 -2.60 -7.05 -21.96
C ASP A 31 -2.67 -6.35 -20.59
N LEU A 32 -2.02 -5.19 -20.43
CA LEU A 32 -1.92 -4.45 -19.18
C LEU A 32 -2.26 -2.97 -19.38
N SER A 33 -3.18 -2.42 -18.59
CA SER A 33 -3.52 -1.00 -18.68
C SER A 33 -2.34 -0.12 -18.26
N PRO A 34 -1.94 0.88 -19.09
CA PRO A 34 -0.90 1.85 -18.72
C PRO A 34 -1.21 2.58 -17.41
N ARG A 35 -2.48 2.86 -17.17
CA ARG A 35 -2.94 3.53 -15.96
C ARG A 35 -2.78 2.63 -14.73
N PHE A 36 -3.14 1.36 -14.86
CA PHE A 36 -2.90 0.38 -13.80
C PHE A 36 -1.41 0.24 -13.47
N PHE A 37 -0.56 0.17 -14.50
CA PHE A 37 0.89 0.09 -14.33
C PHE A 37 1.45 1.27 -13.52
N VAL A 38 1.08 2.50 -13.88
CA VAL A 38 1.49 3.70 -13.14
C VAL A 38 0.91 3.69 -11.72
N THR A 39 -0.36 3.32 -11.55
CA THR A 39 -0.99 3.23 -10.22
C THR A 39 -0.24 2.25 -9.31
N PHE A 40 0.15 1.07 -9.80
CA PHE A 40 0.93 0.11 -9.03
C PHE A 40 2.28 0.69 -8.58
N TRP A 41 3.04 1.30 -9.49
CA TRP A 41 4.41 1.77 -9.21
C TRP A 41 4.45 3.05 -8.38
N THR A 42 3.39 3.86 -8.41
CA THR A 42 3.30 5.10 -7.62
C THR A 42 2.78 4.88 -6.20
N LEU A 43 2.07 3.78 -5.95
CA LEU A 43 1.53 3.46 -4.63
C LEU A 43 2.59 2.89 -3.69
N THR A 44 2.43 3.21 -2.41
CA THR A 44 3.27 2.78 -1.28
C THR A 44 2.44 2.04 -0.24
N MET A 45 3.08 1.39 0.73
CA MET A 45 2.38 0.70 1.82
C MET A 45 1.47 1.65 2.62
N TYR A 46 1.89 2.91 2.77
CA TYR A 46 1.12 3.95 3.44
C TYR A 46 -0.22 4.21 2.74
N ASP A 47 -0.31 4.02 1.43
CA ASP A 47 -1.55 4.24 0.68
C ASP A 47 -2.55 3.08 0.79
N LEU A 48 -2.10 1.88 1.16
CA LEU A 48 -2.91 0.65 1.13
C LEU A 48 -3.51 0.26 2.49
N GLN A 49 -2.82 0.58 3.58
CA GLN A 49 -3.26 0.18 4.91
C GLN A 49 -2.81 1.16 5.99
N VAL A 50 -3.71 1.41 6.94
CA VAL A 50 -3.38 2.05 8.23
C VAL A 50 -2.99 0.98 9.25
N PRO A 51 -1.83 1.09 9.92
CA PRO A 51 -1.40 0.15 10.94
C PRO A 51 -2.05 0.45 12.30
N THR A 52 -3.38 0.35 12.39
CA THR A 52 -4.17 0.71 13.59
C THR A 52 -3.65 0.05 14.87
N GLN A 53 -3.30 -1.24 14.82
CA GLN A 53 -2.75 -1.97 15.97
C GLN A 53 -1.40 -1.42 16.46
N SER A 54 -0.60 -0.84 15.56
CA SER A 54 0.66 -0.19 15.92
C SER A 54 0.39 1.13 16.64
N TYR A 55 -0.54 1.95 16.14
CA TYR A 55 -0.95 3.19 16.83
C TYR A 55 -1.51 2.89 18.22
N GLU A 56 -2.40 1.91 18.35
CA GLU A 56 -2.97 1.50 19.65
C GLU A 56 -1.88 1.06 20.64
N ARG A 57 -0.92 0.26 20.19
CA ARG A 57 0.20 -0.20 21.01
C ARG A 57 1.08 0.96 21.48
N GLU A 58 1.42 1.87 20.58
CA GLU A 58 2.27 3.04 20.90
C GLU A 58 1.55 4.01 21.85
N LEU A 59 0.25 4.26 21.64
CA LEU A 59 -0.57 5.05 22.55
C LEU A 59 -0.65 4.41 23.95
N LYS A 60 -0.81 3.08 24.02
CA LYS A 60 -0.76 2.36 25.29
C LYS A 60 0.60 2.51 25.97
N ARG A 61 1.70 2.36 25.22
CA ARG A 61 3.06 2.53 25.77
C ARG A 61 3.26 3.90 26.42
N PHE A 62 2.76 4.97 25.80
CA PHE A 62 2.85 6.31 26.39
C PHE A 62 1.95 6.48 27.62
N LYS A 63 0.76 5.87 27.64
CA LYS A 63 -0.10 5.85 28.84
C LYS A 63 0.58 5.14 30.02
N ASP A 64 1.15 3.97 29.77
CA ASP A 64 1.88 3.18 30.77
C ASP A 64 3.12 3.96 31.27
N GLN A 65 3.80 4.70 30.39
CA GLN A 65 4.92 5.57 30.73
C GLN A 65 4.52 6.75 31.63
N ILE A 66 3.37 7.38 31.36
CA ILE A 66 2.81 8.44 32.22
C ILE A 66 2.49 7.88 33.60
N GLN A 67 1.78 6.75 33.67
CA GLN A 67 1.40 6.11 34.93
C GLN A 67 2.64 5.77 35.77
N SER A 68 3.65 5.16 35.14
CA SER A 68 4.92 4.82 35.81
C SER A 68 5.65 6.06 36.35
N ALA A 69 5.66 7.16 35.60
CA ALA A 69 6.27 8.42 36.05
C ALA A 69 5.51 9.05 37.24
N GLU A 70 4.18 8.93 37.27
CA GLU A 70 3.34 9.44 38.36
C GLU A 70 3.55 8.63 39.66
N GLU A 71 3.59 7.30 39.56
CA GLU A 71 3.74 6.38 40.69
C GLU A 71 5.16 6.37 41.31
N ASN A 72 6.19 6.72 40.54
CA ASN A 72 7.59 6.72 40.99
C ASN A 72 7.84 7.82 42.04
N LYS A 73 8.01 7.44 43.31
CA LYS A 73 8.19 8.39 44.44
C LYS A 73 9.54 9.10 44.45
N ASP A 74 10.55 8.56 43.76
CA ASP A 74 11.92 9.09 43.72
C ASP A 74 12.09 10.21 42.68
N LEU A 75 11.14 10.34 41.75
CA LEU A 75 11.15 11.40 40.74
C LEU A 75 10.69 12.74 41.32
N ALA A 76 11.54 13.77 41.15
CA ALA A 76 11.19 15.14 41.49
C ALA A 76 9.90 15.59 40.75
N PRO A 77 9.00 16.34 41.40
CA PRO A 77 7.71 16.75 40.80
C PRO A 77 7.82 17.44 39.44
N ASN A 78 8.82 18.30 39.24
CA ASN A 78 9.07 18.96 37.96
C ASN A 78 9.46 17.97 36.85
N LYS A 79 10.20 16.90 37.17
CA LYS A 79 10.56 15.86 36.20
C LYS A 79 9.33 15.04 35.80
N LYS A 80 8.46 14.71 36.75
CA LYS A 80 7.18 14.02 36.47
C LYS A 80 6.30 14.84 35.52
N LYS A 81 6.12 16.13 35.84
CA LYS A 81 5.33 17.05 35.01
C LYS A 81 5.88 17.13 33.59
N LYS A 82 7.19 17.33 33.44
CA LYS A 82 7.84 17.41 32.13
C LYS A 82 7.69 16.12 31.31
N GLU A 83 7.84 14.96 31.94
CA GLU A 83 7.70 13.67 31.26
C GLU A 83 6.25 13.39 30.83
N LYS A 84 5.28 13.76 31.68
CA LYS A 84 3.85 13.69 31.34
C LYS A 84 3.52 14.58 30.14
N GLU A 85 3.96 15.84 30.16
CA GLU A 85 3.76 16.77 29.05
C GLU A 85 4.39 16.25 27.74
N ARG A 86 5.60 15.68 27.81
CA ARG A 86 6.27 15.04 26.66
C ARG A 86 5.46 13.88 26.09
N CYS A 87 4.95 12.99 26.94
CA CYS A 87 4.16 11.84 26.52
C CYS A 87 2.81 12.27 25.92
N LEU A 88 2.10 13.22 26.55
CA LEU A 88 0.84 13.74 26.05
C LEU A 88 1.01 14.42 24.67
N SER A 89 2.06 15.22 24.50
CA SER A 89 2.37 15.83 23.21
C SER A 89 2.65 14.78 22.12
N MET A 90 3.35 13.69 22.47
CA MET A 90 3.59 12.61 21.52
C MET A 90 2.30 11.84 21.17
N MET A 91 1.43 11.61 22.15
CA MET A 91 0.12 10.97 21.93
C MET A 91 -0.77 11.81 21.01
N GLU A 92 -0.81 13.14 21.20
CA GLU A 92 -1.56 14.06 20.33
C GLU A 92 -1.05 14.00 18.89
N ARG A 93 0.28 14.04 18.70
CA ARG A 93 0.89 13.93 17.37
C ARG A 93 0.57 12.59 16.69
N LEU A 94 0.61 11.49 17.43
CA LEU A 94 0.27 10.17 16.91
C LEU A 94 -1.21 10.05 16.54
N ALA A 95 -2.11 10.62 17.35
CA ALA A 95 -3.55 10.62 17.06
C ALA A 95 -3.88 11.45 15.81
N ASP A 96 -3.24 12.60 15.64
CA ASP A 96 -3.37 13.44 14.45
C ASP A 96 -2.77 12.76 13.20
N GLU A 97 -1.65 12.05 13.34
CA GLU A 97 -1.09 11.22 12.26
C GLU A 97 -2.04 10.09 11.85
N ASP A 98 -2.56 9.30 12.80
CA ASP A 98 -3.50 8.21 12.55
C ASP A 98 -4.77 8.71 11.83
N SER A 99 -5.36 9.81 12.33
CA SER A 99 -6.53 10.44 11.70
C SER A 99 -6.25 10.88 10.25
N ARG A 100 -5.12 11.53 10.01
CA ARG A 100 -4.69 11.92 8.65
C ARG A 100 -4.48 10.69 7.76
N GLN A 101 -3.91 9.62 8.31
CA GLN A 101 -3.64 8.39 7.58
C GLN A 101 -4.94 7.72 7.12
N GLN A 102 -5.93 7.65 8.02
CA GLN A 102 -7.23 7.05 7.77
C GLN A 102 -7.97 7.79 6.66
N GLU A 103 -7.97 9.12 6.72
CA GLU A 103 -8.59 9.96 5.69
C GLU A 103 -7.84 9.84 4.35
N HIS A 104 -6.51 9.77 4.36
CA HIS A 104 -5.70 9.51 3.17
C HIS A 104 -6.03 8.16 2.53
N ASN A 105 -6.00 7.07 3.30
CA ASN A 105 -6.35 5.73 2.84
C ASN A 105 -7.76 5.68 2.25
N LYS A 106 -8.73 6.34 2.90
CA LYS A 106 -10.11 6.42 2.41
C LYS A 106 -10.19 7.09 1.03
N ARG A 107 -9.43 8.17 0.81
CA ARG A 107 -9.35 8.86 -0.49
C ARG A 107 -8.69 8.02 -1.57
N VAL A 108 -7.57 7.37 -1.24
CA VAL A 108 -6.89 6.43 -2.14
C VAL A 108 -7.84 5.30 -2.53
N LEU A 109 -8.49 4.66 -1.55
CA LEU A 109 -9.42 3.55 -1.80
C LEU A 109 -10.58 3.97 -2.70
N ALA A 110 -11.14 5.16 -2.48
CA ALA A 110 -12.20 5.71 -3.34
C ALA A 110 -11.72 5.93 -4.79
N ARG A 111 -10.49 6.41 -5.00
CA ARG A 111 -9.87 6.50 -6.33
C ARG A 111 -9.73 5.12 -6.96
N LEU A 112 -9.17 4.16 -6.23
CA LEU A 112 -8.96 2.80 -6.72
C LEU A 112 -10.28 2.11 -7.09
N GLN A 113 -11.34 2.30 -6.30
CA GLN A 113 -12.67 1.80 -6.60
C GLN A 113 -13.24 2.36 -7.90
N LYS A 114 -12.97 3.64 -8.22
CA LYS A 114 -13.39 4.27 -9.49
C LYS A 114 -12.63 3.72 -10.69
N GLU A 115 -11.34 3.41 -10.52
CA GLU A 115 -10.47 2.97 -11.63
C GLU A 115 -10.52 1.47 -11.91
N LYS A 116 -10.91 0.64 -10.92
CA LYS A 116 -10.79 -0.82 -10.97
C LYS A 116 -11.38 -1.44 -12.23
N ASP A 117 -12.48 -0.89 -12.74
CA ASP A 117 -13.20 -1.44 -13.90
C ASP A 117 -12.47 -1.19 -15.22
N GLN A 118 -11.48 -0.29 -15.23
CA GLN A 118 -10.69 0.09 -16.40
C GLN A 118 -9.27 -0.49 -16.39
N TRP A 119 -8.85 -1.11 -15.28
CA TRP A 119 -7.51 -1.69 -15.18
C TRP A 119 -7.33 -2.92 -16.07
N PHE A 120 -8.38 -3.71 -16.25
CA PHE A 120 -8.32 -5.01 -16.92
C PHE A 120 -9.44 -5.16 -17.96
N GLN A 121 -9.08 -5.02 -19.24
CA GLN A 121 -10.05 -5.12 -20.33
C GLN A 121 -10.42 -6.57 -20.67
N SER A 122 -11.69 -6.80 -21.00
CA SER A 122 -12.29 -8.14 -21.24
C SER A 122 -11.73 -8.89 -22.46
N LYS A 123 -11.02 -8.20 -23.37
CA LYS A 123 -10.56 -8.78 -24.64
C LYS A 123 -9.37 -9.73 -24.49
N VAL A 124 -8.70 -9.70 -23.34
CA VAL A 124 -7.46 -10.43 -23.08
C VAL A 124 -7.78 -11.73 -22.35
N ALA A 125 -7.10 -12.82 -22.70
CA ALA A 125 -7.16 -14.03 -21.90
C ALA A 125 -6.67 -13.71 -20.48
N LYS A 126 -7.53 -13.89 -19.46
CA LYS A 126 -7.22 -13.56 -18.03
C LYS A 126 -5.86 -14.08 -17.55
N MET A 127 -5.39 -15.18 -18.15
CA MET A 127 -4.07 -15.77 -17.92
C MET A 127 -2.91 -14.88 -18.38
N GLU A 128 -2.99 -14.25 -19.55
CA GLU A 128 -1.90 -13.46 -20.14
C GLU A 128 -1.69 -12.18 -19.34
N MET A 129 -2.77 -11.46 -19.06
CA MET A 129 -2.78 -10.27 -18.19
C MET A 129 -2.18 -10.53 -16.80
N THR A 130 -2.55 -11.66 -16.17
CA THR A 130 -1.97 -12.03 -14.87
C THR A 130 -0.48 -12.28 -15.00
N THR A 131 -0.03 -12.90 -16.09
CA THR A 131 1.39 -13.11 -16.40
C THR A 131 2.14 -11.78 -16.52
N GLN A 132 1.61 -10.84 -17.30
CA GLN A 132 2.23 -9.53 -17.53
C GLN A 132 2.32 -8.72 -16.23
N PHE A 133 1.26 -8.69 -15.43
CA PHE A 133 1.27 -8.05 -14.11
C PHE A 133 2.34 -8.67 -13.19
N LEU A 134 2.42 -10.00 -13.14
CA LEU A 134 3.43 -10.68 -12.31
C LEU A 134 4.85 -10.36 -12.78
N GLN A 135 5.11 -10.47 -14.08
CA GLN A 135 6.45 -10.30 -14.67
C GLN A 135 6.96 -8.85 -14.60
N HIS A 136 6.09 -7.86 -14.86
CA HIS A 136 6.51 -6.47 -15.03
C HIS A 136 6.21 -5.58 -13.82
N CYS A 137 5.40 -6.03 -12.86
CA CYS A 137 5.07 -5.27 -11.66
C CYS A 137 5.43 -6.04 -10.38
N LEU A 138 4.79 -7.19 -10.15
CA LEU A 138 4.87 -7.88 -8.86
C LEU A 138 6.29 -8.40 -8.56
N PHE A 139 6.88 -9.15 -9.49
CA PHE A 139 8.19 -9.77 -9.26
C PHE A 139 9.34 -8.77 -9.19
N PRO A 140 9.44 -7.77 -10.09
CA PRO A 140 10.50 -6.78 -9.99
C PRO A 140 10.46 -6.02 -8.65
N ARG A 141 9.26 -5.70 -8.16
CA ARG A 141 9.09 -4.99 -6.89
C ARG A 141 9.36 -5.88 -5.68
N CYS A 142 8.88 -7.13 -5.67
CA CYS A 142 9.14 -8.08 -4.57
C CYS A 142 10.63 -8.35 -4.33
N LYS A 143 11.45 -8.32 -5.38
CA LYS A 143 12.90 -8.55 -5.28
C LYS A 143 13.69 -7.33 -4.79
N PHE A 144 13.07 -6.15 -4.75
CA PHE A 144 13.77 -4.91 -4.40
C PHE A 144 14.05 -4.79 -2.90
N ALA A 145 13.01 -4.95 -2.06
CA ALA A 145 13.13 -4.93 -0.61
C ALA A 145 12.02 -5.74 0.07
N ALA A 146 12.25 -6.15 1.33
CA ALA A 146 11.24 -6.88 2.12
C ALA A 146 9.93 -6.09 2.30
N SER A 147 10.03 -4.77 2.47
CA SER A 147 8.86 -3.87 2.54
C SER A 147 8.05 -3.87 1.24
N ASP A 148 8.72 -4.00 0.10
CA ASP A 148 8.06 -4.06 -1.21
C ASP A 148 7.37 -5.39 -1.47
N ALA A 149 7.92 -6.50 -0.96
CA ALA A 149 7.23 -7.80 -0.97
C ALA A 149 5.92 -7.75 -0.15
N LEU A 150 5.95 -7.11 1.03
CA LEU A 150 4.76 -6.89 1.84
C LEU A 150 3.73 -6.00 1.14
N PHE A 151 4.19 -4.92 0.50
CA PHE A 151 3.34 -4.08 -0.34
C PHE A 151 2.67 -4.91 -1.44
N CYS A 152 3.44 -5.73 -2.16
CA CYS A 152 2.93 -6.56 -3.26
C CYS A 152 1.85 -7.53 -2.78
N ALA A 153 2.07 -8.21 -1.65
CA ALA A 153 1.07 -9.09 -1.06
C ALA A 153 -0.23 -8.33 -0.68
N LYS A 154 -0.08 -7.15 -0.08
CA LYS A 154 -1.22 -6.29 0.29
C LYS A 154 -1.95 -5.75 -0.92
N PHE A 155 -1.25 -5.38 -1.98
CA PHE A 155 -1.84 -4.90 -3.21
C PHE A 155 -2.65 -5.99 -3.92
N VAL A 156 -2.12 -7.21 -4.02
CA VAL A 156 -2.87 -8.36 -4.59
C VAL A 156 -4.12 -8.66 -3.77
N HIS A 157 -4.02 -8.64 -2.44
CA HIS A 157 -5.19 -8.79 -1.57
C HIS A 157 -6.20 -7.65 -1.75
N LEU A 158 -5.74 -6.41 -1.92
CA LEU A 158 -6.60 -5.27 -2.20
C LEU A 158 -7.37 -5.45 -3.53
N LEU A 159 -6.70 -5.88 -4.61
CA LEU A 159 -7.38 -6.17 -5.88
C LEU A 159 -8.48 -7.22 -5.73
N HIS A 160 -8.25 -8.24 -4.89
CA HIS A 160 -9.26 -9.23 -4.58
C HIS A 160 -10.46 -8.62 -3.83
N CYS A 161 -10.20 -7.84 -2.78
CA CYS A 161 -11.24 -7.18 -1.98
C CYS A 161 -12.06 -6.15 -2.79
N LEU A 162 -11.43 -5.45 -3.73
CA LEU A 162 -12.11 -4.53 -4.65
C LEU A 162 -12.96 -5.26 -5.71
N GLN A 163 -12.83 -6.58 -5.82
CA GLN A 163 -13.46 -7.40 -6.86
C GLN A 163 -13.15 -6.84 -8.26
N THR A 164 -11.87 -6.54 -8.51
CA THR A 164 -11.44 -5.98 -9.78
C THR A 164 -11.83 -6.95 -10.91
N PRO A 165 -12.63 -6.52 -11.89
CA PRO A 165 -13.11 -7.41 -12.94
C PRO A 165 -11.93 -7.97 -13.72
N ASN A 166 -12.08 -9.20 -14.22
CA ASN A 166 -11.09 -9.92 -15.02
C ASN A 166 -9.77 -10.27 -14.31
N PHE A 167 -9.53 -9.80 -13.08
CA PHE A 167 -8.43 -10.26 -12.24
C PHE A 167 -8.79 -11.57 -11.55
N SER A 168 -8.03 -12.63 -11.81
CA SER A 168 -8.18 -13.88 -11.09
C SER A 168 -7.11 -13.99 -10.01
N THR A 169 -7.52 -13.71 -8.77
CA THR A 169 -6.65 -13.87 -7.60
C THR A 169 -6.16 -15.31 -7.46
N LEU A 170 -6.99 -16.29 -7.84
CA LEU A 170 -6.62 -17.71 -7.80
C LEU A 170 -5.47 -18.02 -8.77
N ILE A 171 -5.55 -17.53 -10.02
CA ILE A 171 -4.47 -17.69 -11.01
C ILE A 171 -3.22 -16.94 -10.54
N CYS A 172 -3.39 -15.76 -9.94
CA CYS A 172 -2.26 -15.01 -9.40
C CYS A 172 -1.53 -15.78 -8.30
N TYR A 173 -2.24 -16.38 -7.35
CA TYR A 173 -1.62 -17.18 -6.28
C TYR A 173 -0.98 -18.47 -6.80
N ASP A 174 -1.67 -19.22 -7.66
CA ASP A 174 -1.14 -20.45 -8.27
C ASP A 174 0.20 -20.21 -8.99
N ARG A 175 0.28 -19.10 -9.74
CA ARG A 175 1.51 -18.68 -10.42
C ARG A 175 2.59 -18.22 -9.45
N VAL A 176 2.24 -17.54 -8.35
CA VAL A 176 3.21 -17.11 -7.33
C VAL A 176 3.76 -18.31 -6.57
N ASP A 177 2.94 -19.30 -6.25
CA ASP A 177 3.39 -20.54 -5.59
C ASP A 177 4.31 -21.33 -6.51
N PHE A 178 3.97 -21.47 -7.79
CA PHE A 178 4.85 -22.07 -8.79
C PHE A 178 6.18 -21.31 -8.91
N TRP A 179 6.13 -19.97 -8.89
CA TRP A 179 7.33 -19.13 -8.91
C TRP A 179 8.15 -19.19 -7.62
N ARG A 180 7.53 -19.44 -6.46
CA ARG A 180 8.25 -19.70 -5.22
C ARG A 180 9.13 -20.94 -5.41
N TYR A 181 8.57 -22.04 -5.89
CA TYR A 181 9.36 -23.24 -6.21
C TYR A 181 10.47 -22.91 -7.23
N PHE A 182 10.15 -22.18 -8.30
CA PHE A 182 11.13 -21.80 -9.32
C PHE A 182 12.25 -20.87 -8.82
N ILE A 183 11.96 -19.89 -7.95
CA ILE A 183 12.98 -19.01 -7.36
C ILE A 183 13.84 -19.77 -6.34
N TYR A 184 13.24 -20.66 -5.54
CA TYR A 184 14.00 -21.52 -4.65
C TYR A 184 14.93 -22.45 -5.46
N ASP A 185 14.48 -23.00 -6.58
CA ASP A 185 15.32 -23.88 -7.42
C ASP A 185 16.42 -23.13 -8.21
N VAL A 186 16.20 -21.86 -8.57
CA VAL A 186 17.15 -21.07 -9.38
C VAL A 186 18.14 -20.23 -8.56
N PHE A 187 17.82 -19.89 -7.30
CA PHE A 187 18.66 -19.04 -6.45
C PHE A 187 19.20 -19.72 -5.18
N VAL A 188 18.82 -20.97 -4.90
CA VAL A 188 19.37 -21.76 -3.76
C VAL A 188 20.36 -22.85 -4.23
N TYR A 189 20.84 -22.78 -5.48
CA TYR A 189 22.03 -23.48 -5.96
C TYR A 189 23.02 -22.53 -6.63
#